data_AF-C0GIH8-F1
#
_entry.id   AF-C0GIH8-F1
#
_cell.length_a   1.000
_cell.length_b   1.000
_cell.length_c   1.000
_cell.angle_alpha   90.00
_cell.angle_beta   90.00
_cell.angle_gamma   90.00
#
_symmetry.space_group_name_H-M   'P 1'
#
loop_
_entity.id
_entity.type
_entity.pdbx_description
1 polymer ?
#
loop_
_entity_poly.entity_id
_entity_poly.type
_entity_poly.pdbx_seq_one_letter_code
_entity_poly.pdbx_strand_id
1 'polypeptide(L)'
;MQTGRYILILMVVLLGFSLLFSGCVEETFSRVEDPVEQEEDTEEPEEEGLTEEEERQLAEEARAEERRQREEALKEELGHFFVPLPADEPADNPHVQAKGIYVTGNTAGGTGRFAELLDLLDNTELNTMVIDVKNDHGLMTYNSEIEIVKEVGANRATPIRDISALMETLNEHDVYPIARVVVFRDPHLPEKQPDWAIQKKDGSGVWRDRSGYGWVNPYDKNVWDYNIAIAKEAALHGFREIQFDYVRFPENARRVDEEANFPGSEGKERDEAIEAFLAYAREELAEYNVHISADVFGVISTSWGDSDRIGQSWERIAPLTEIISPMIYPSHYGPGYFGFAVPDANPGGTVTRALEDALKRNAPLENPGIIRPWLQSFTATWVRGHIRYGAEQVREQIDAALELGIDEYLIWNAANRYHKDAFLPADKAAQREEAKKSERREAGHDQLGRTAEEALKDYLEAMRRTRWREAYAWQSTTNTMDHTEFREWIDSHTASLEDYEITNQSSAGDNVEFTLSAELKFSEGNLSLENSKFQVLQENGVWRVRPDNEFLEILTKDNGIND
;
A
#
# COMPACT_ATOMS: atom_id res chain seq x y z
N MET A 1 10.47 -23.72 -51.78
CA MET A 1 11.82 -23.74 -52.39
C MET A 1 12.69 -22.77 -51.62
N GLN A 2 13.81 -23.27 -51.09
CA GLN A 2 15.00 -22.56 -50.56
C GLN A 2 14.82 -21.55 -49.40
N THR A 3 15.12 -21.95 -48.15
CA THR A 3 16.37 -21.72 -47.36
C THR A 3 16.54 -20.27 -46.87
N GLY A 4 16.77 -19.94 -45.59
CA GLY A 4 16.90 -20.73 -44.36
C GLY A 4 17.22 -19.85 -43.12
N ARG A 5 17.26 -20.53 -41.95
CA ARG A 5 17.98 -20.24 -40.68
C ARG A 5 17.82 -18.86 -40.00
N TYR A 6 17.30 -18.84 -38.76
CA TYR A 6 18.07 -18.81 -37.50
C TYR A 6 17.14 -19.01 -36.28
N ILE A 7 17.75 -19.38 -35.13
CA ILE A 7 17.23 -19.41 -33.75
C ILE A 7 16.49 -20.69 -33.33
N LEU A 8 17.14 -21.49 -32.45
CA LEU A 8 16.62 -21.94 -31.14
C LEU A 8 17.58 -23.01 -30.55
N ILE A 9 18.27 -22.72 -29.45
CA ILE A 9 18.82 -23.76 -28.55
C ILE A 9 18.65 -23.26 -27.11
N LEU A 10 17.70 -23.86 -26.39
CA LEU A 10 17.73 -24.01 -24.93
C LEU A 10 16.93 -25.28 -24.58
N MET A 11 17.33 -26.00 -23.53
CA MET A 11 16.85 -27.30 -23.01
C MET A 11 17.39 -28.54 -23.76
N VAL A 12 17.90 -29.62 -23.15
CA VAL A 12 17.88 -30.21 -21.78
C VAL A 12 18.95 -31.34 -21.79
N VAL A 13 19.54 -31.74 -20.66
CA VAL A 13 19.62 -33.15 -20.18
C VAL A 13 20.18 -33.21 -18.75
N LEU A 14 19.40 -33.89 -17.90
CA LEU A 14 19.56 -34.23 -16.49
C LEU A 14 20.40 -35.51 -16.24
N LEU A 15 20.94 -35.56 -15.00
CA LEU A 15 21.06 -36.71 -14.08
C LEU A 15 22.01 -37.89 -14.34
N GLY A 16 22.94 -38.03 -13.39
CA GLY A 16 23.09 -39.25 -12.58
C GLY A 16 24.41 -40.02 -12.73
N PHE A 17 25.16 -40.15 -11.63
CA PHE A 17 25.59 -41.47 -11.10
C PHE A 17 26.37 -41.32 -9.78
N SER A 18 25.85 -41.96 -8.74
CA SER A 18 26.50 -42.21 -7.45
C SER A 18 26.56 -43.72 -7.25
N LEU A 19 27.76 -44.28 -6.95
CA LEU A 19 28.04 -45.30 -5.92
C LEU A 19 29.24 -46.23 -6.22
N LEU A 20 30.02 -46.43 -5.15
CA LEU A 20 30.88 -47.57 -4.76
C LEU A 20 32.31 -47.67 -5.33
N PHE A 21 33.32 -47.70 -4.44
CA PHE A 21 34.14 -48.90 -4.23
C PHE A 21 34.83 -48.92 -2.85
N SER A 22 34.89 -50.13 -2.30
CA SER A 22 35.31 -50.55 -0.96
C SER A 22 36.84 -50.57 -0.72
N GLY A 23 37.24 -50.41 0.55
CA GLY A 23 38.56 -50.83 1.05
C GLY A 23 38.52 -52.21 1.74
N CYS A 24 39.64 -52.94 1.66
CA CYS A 24 40.19 -54.05 2.50
C CYS A 24 41.52 -54.49 1.83
N VAL A 25 42.73 -54.27 2.36
CA VAL A 25 43.48 -54.90 3.49
C VAL A 25 44.23 -56.21 3.12
N GLU A 26 45.54 -56.22 3.45
CA GLU A 26 46.52 -57.33 3.68
C GLU A 26 46.98 -58.16 2.44
N GLU A 27 48.22 -58.66 2.30
CA GLU A 27 49.39 -58.81 3.19
C GLU A 27 50.68 -59.19 2.39
N THR A 28 51.85 -58.98 3.00
CA THR A 28 53.13 -59.74 2.90
C THR A 28 54.14 -59.55 1.74
N PHE A 29 55.36 -59.07 2.05
CA PHE A 29 56.53 -59.88 2.47
C PHE A 29 57.78 -59.00 2.68
N SER A 30 58.51 -59.30 3.75
CA SER A 30 59.80 -58.72 4.15
C SER A 30 60.95 -59.02 3.19
N ARG A 31 61.90 -58.08 3.01
CA ARG A 31 63.30 -58.21 3.49
C ARG A 31 64.20 -57.03 3.05
N VAL A 32 64.80 -56.40 4.06
CA VAL A 32 66.23 -56.01 4.19
C VAL A 32 66.75 -54.84 3.36
N GLU A 33 67.08 -53.78 4.10
CA GLU A 33 67.95 -52.62 3.80
C GLU A 33 69.31 -53.07 3.22
N ASP A 34 69.96 -52.35 2.31
CA ASP A 34 70.67 -51.09 2.56
C ASP A 34 71.21 -50.50 1.22
N PRO A 35 71.77 -49.26 1.18
CA PRO A 35 71.32 -48.20 0.28
C PRO A 35 72.34 -47.86 -0.83
N VAL A 36 71.96 -46.91 -1.70
CA VAL A 36 72.70 -45.68 -2.07
C VAL A 36 72.29 -45.17 -3.47
N GLU A 37 71.97 -43.87 -3.48
CA GLU A 37 71.99 -42.89 -4.59
C GLU A 37 70.84 -42.79 -5.61
N GLN A 38 70.15 -41.63 -5.45
CA GLN A 38 69.77 -40.65 -6.47
C GLN A 38 68.72 -41.04 -7.50
N GLU A 39 67.48 -40.61 -7.24
CA GLU A 39 66.56 -40.16 -8.29
C GLU A 39 65.97 -38.81 -7.88
N GLU A 40 65.87 -37.93 -8.87
CA GLU A 40 65.44 -36.54 -8.81
C GLU A 40 63.99 -36.42 -8.35
N ASP A 41 63.76 -35.76 -7.22
CA ASP A 41 62.43 -35.25 -6.88
C ASP A 41 62.16 -34.01 -7.75
N THR A 42 61.39 -34.22 -8.82
CA THR A 42 60.52 -33.18 -9.36
C THR A 42 59.50 -32.82 -8.29
N GLU A 43 59.73 -31.71 -7.59
CA GLU A 43 58.71 -31.02 -6.79
C GLU A 43 57.57 -30.61 -7.75
N GLU A 44 56.43 -31.30 -7.66
CA GLU A 44 55.16 -30.70 -8.05
C GLU A 44 54.93 -29.49 -7.13
N PRO A 45 54.61 -28.30 -7.66
CA PRO A 45 54.36 -27.16 -6.80
C PRO A 45 53.11 -27.46 -5.97
N GLU A 46 53.26 -27.46 -4.65
CA GLU A 46 52.13 -27.39 -3.72
C GLU A 46 51.35 -26.10 -4.07
N GLU A 47 50.16 -26.25 -4.66
CA GLU A 47 49.19 -25.15 -4.72
C GLU A 47 48.83 -24.80 -3.27
N GLU A 48 49.50 -23.81 -2.70
CA GLU A 48 49.04 -23.13 -1.49
C GLU A 48 47.65 -22.54 -1.81
N GLY A 49 46.60 -23.27 -1.46
CA GLY A 49 45.23 -22.79 -1.53
C GLY A 49 45.06 -21.55 -0.65
N LEU A 50 44.28 -20.59 -1.12
CA LEU A 50 43.95 -19.37 -0.38
C LEU A 50 43.39 -19.74 1.00
N THR A 51 43.75 -18.96 2.01
CA THR A 51 43.14 -19.08 3.34
C THR A 51 41.68 -18.64 3.29
N GLU A 52 40.83 -19.15 4.18
CA GLU A 52 39.41 -18.74 4.27
C GLU A 52 39.24 -17.21 4.44
N GLU A 53 40.21 -16.55 5.07
CA GLU A 53 40.23 -15.09 5.24
C GLU A 53 40.54 -14.37 3.92
N GLU A 54 41.50 -14.87 3.14
CA GLU A 54 41.82 -14.33 1.81
C GLU A 54 40.68 -14.56 0.81
N GLU A 55 40.02 -15.73 0.85
CA GLU A 55 38.84 -16.00 0.02
C GLU A 55 37.69 -15.03 0.35
N ARG A 56 37.47 -14.75 1.64
CA ARG A 56 36.46 -13.78 2.08
C ARG A 56 36.80 -12.36 1.63
N GLN A 57 38.05 -11.93 1.78
CA GLN A 57 38.49 -10.60 1.34
C GLN A 57 38.34 -10.43 -0.17
N LEU A 58 38.75 -11.43 -0.96
CA LEU A 58 38.57 -11.42 -2.42
C LEU A 58 37.09 -11.37 -2.82
N ALA A 59 36.22 -12.08 -2.10
CA ALA A 59 34.78 -12.02 -2.33
C ALA A 59 34.18 -10.65 -1.99
N GLU A 60 34.60 -10.02 -0.89
CA GLU A 60 34.19 -8.67 -0.50
C GLU A 60 34.66 -7.62 -1.53
N GLU A 61 35.92 -7.71 -2.00
CA GLU A 61 36.45 -6.84 -3.05
C GLU A 61 35.72 -7.00 -4.39
N ALA A 62 35.43 -8.24 -4.80
CA ALA A 62 34.70 -8.53 -6.03
C ALA A 62 33.28 -7.95 -6.00
N ARG A 63 32.57 -8.09 -4.86
CA ARG A 63 31.25 -7.48 -4.64
C ARG A 63 31.31 -5.96 -4.69
N ALA A 64 32.31 -5.35 -4.06
CA ALA A 64 32.50 -3.91 -4.07
C ALA A 64 32.79 -3.36 -5.49
N GLU A 65 33.54 -4.11 -6.30
CA GLU A 65 33.78 -3.76 -7.71
C GLU A 65 32.52 -3.89 -8.56
N GLU A 66 31.77 -4.99 -8.44
CA GLU A 66 30.50 -5.19 -9.14
C GLU A 66 29.50 -4.07 -8.80
N ARG A 67 29.40 -3.72 -7.52
CA ARG A 67 28.57 -2.61 -7.05
C ARG A 67 28.99 -1.28 -7.66
N ARG A 68 30.28 -0.97 -7.69
CA ARG A 68 30.79 0.26 -8.29
C ARG A 68 30.46 0.34 -9.79
N GLN A 69 30.66 -0.75 -10.53
CA GLN A 69 30.30 -0.80 -11.95
C GLN A 69 28.80 -0.59 -12.16
N ARG A 70 27.97 -1.18 -11.29
CA ARG A 70 26.51 -0.99 -11.30
C ARG A 70 26.12 0.45 -11.00
N GLU A 71 26.70 1.08 -9.98
CA GLU A 71 26.45 2.49 -9.67
C GLU A 71 26.91 3.43 -10.79
N GLU A 72 28.05 3.16 -11.44
CA GLU A 72 28.51 3.92 -12.60
C GLU A 72 27.54 3.81 -13.79
N ALA A 73 27.05 2.61 -14.09
CA ALA A 73 26.06 2.38 -15.14
C ALA A 73 24.73 3.09 -14.84
N LEU A 74 24.23 2.97 -13.60
CA LEU A 74 23.02 3.68 -13.17
C LEU A 74 23.18 5.19 -13.23
N LYS A 75 24.37 5.71 -12.89
CA LYS A 75 24.65 7.14 -12.98
C LYS A 75 24.68 7.64 -14.42
N GLU A 76 25.19 6.84 -15.35
CA GLU A 76 25.14 7.15 -16.78
C GLU A 76 23.69 7.14 -17.31
N GLU A 77 22.90 6.15 -16.90
CA GLU A 77 21.50 5.98 -17.32
C GLU A 77 20.57 7.07 -16.76
N LEU A 78 20.63 7.30 -15.44
CA LEU A 78 19.70 8.18 -14.74
C LEU A 78 20.12 9.65 -14.75
N GLY A 79 21.40 9.93 -15.03
CA GLY A 79 21.95 11.29 -15.07
C GLY A 79 21.61 12.07 -13.79
N HIS A 80 20.93 13.21 -13.94
CA HIS A 80 20.59 14.09 -12.82
C HIS A 80 19.55 13.52 -11.82
N PHE A 81 18.91 12.38 -12.13
CA PHE A 81 18.02 11.66 -11.22
C PHE A 81 18.75 10.60 -10.39
N PHE A 82 20.04 10.37 -10.64
CA PHE A 82 20.79 9.31 -9.98
C PHE A 82 20.81 9.48 -8.44
N VAL A 83 20.57 8.37 -7.75
CA VAL A 83 20.72 8.22 -6.31
C VAL A 83 21.54 6.96 -6.06
N PRO A 84 22.52 6.97 -5.14
CA PRO A 84 23.32 5.79 -4.82
C PRO A 84 22.49 4.59 -4.37
N LEU A 85 23.02 3.38 -4.57
CA LEU A 85 22.36 2.17 -4.06
C LEU A 85 22.46 2.12 -2.52
N PRO A 86 21.49 1.48 -1.83
CA PRO A 86 21.57 1.23 -0.39
C PRO A 86 22.71 0.27 -0.04
N ALA A 87 22.98 0.06 1.25
CA ALA A 87 23.95 -0.94 1.69
C ALA A 87 23.56 -2.35 1.20
N ASP A 88 24.54 -3.23 0.92
CA ASP A 88 24.28 -4.56 0.34
C ASP A 88 23.43 -5.46 1.25
N GLU A 89 23.54 -5.26 2.57
CA GLU A 89 22.72 -5.91 3.59
C GLU A 89 21.96 -4.83 4.37
N PRO A 90 20.79 -4.37 3.88
CA PRO A 90 19.99 -3.41 4.61
C PRO A 90 19.48 -4.04 5.92
N ALA A 91 19.35 -3.21 6.96
CA ALA A 91 18.71 -3.64 8.21
C ALA A 91 17.28 -4.11 7.93
N ASP A 92 16.81 -5.11 8.67
CA ASP A 92 15.43 -5.58 8.57
C ASP A 92 14.45 -4.43 8.83
N ASN A 93 13.40 -4.35 8.00
CA ASN A 93 12.37 -3.33 8.10
C ASN A 93 10.99 -4.01 8.21
N PRO A 94 10.68 -4.60 9.38
CA PRO A 94 9.38 -5.21 9.57
C PRO A 94 8.31 -4.13 9.69
N HIS A 95 7.10 -4.46 9.24
CA HIS A 95 5.93 -3.61 9.36
C HIS A 95 5.70 -3.18 10.82
N VAL A 96 5.37 -1.90 11.01
CA VAL A 96 5.06 -1.31 12.31
C VAL A 96 3.60 -0.90 12.34
N GLN A 97 2.88 -1.28 13.40
CA GLN A 97 1.54 -0.76 13.67
C GLN A 97 1.62 0.73 14.03
N ALA A 98 1.58 1.57 13.01
CA ALA A 98 1.85 2.99 13.14
C ALA A 98 0.67 3.74 13.78
N LYS A 99 0.95 4.41 14.89
CA LYS A 99 0.05 5.35 15.59
C LYS A 99 0.75 6.70 15.57
N GLY A 100 0.46 7.47 14.53
CA GLY A 100 1.34 8.56 14.11
C GLY A 100 0.74 9.95 14.19
N ILE A 101 1.63 10.95 14.15
CA ILE A 101 1.29 12.36 14.02
C ILE A 101 2.00 12.99 12.82
N TYR A 102 1.34 13.95 12.17
CA TYR A 102 1.96 14.78 11.14
C TYR A 102 2.96 15.79 11.73
N VAL A 103 4.11 15.96 11.09
CA VAL A 103 5.18 16.89 11.46
C VAL A 103 5.68 17.63 10.22
N THR A 104 5.53 18.96 10.21
CA THR A 104 6.09 19.77 9.12
C THR A 104 7.62 19.78 9.22
N GLY A 105 8.32 20.01 8.09
CA GLY A 105 9.77 20.20 8.11
C GLY A 105 10.24 21.34 9.05
N ASN A 106 9.44 22.40 9.21
CA ASN A 106 9.73 23.50 10.14
C ASN A 106 9.69 23.06 11.60
N THR A 107 8.74 22.19 11.95
CA THR A 107 8.67 21.62 13.29
C THR A 107 9.83 20.66 13.52
N ALA A 108 10.08 19.72 12.60
CA ALA A 108 11.17 18.74 12.71
C ALA A 108 12.56 19.41 12.79
N GLY A 109 12.78 20.50 12.05
CA GLY A 109 14.03 21.28 12.11
C GLY A 109 14.11 22.27 13.28
N GLY A 110 13.06 22.42 14.08
CA GLY A 110 12.99 23.33 15.22
C GLY A 110 13.16 22.61 16.55
N THR A 111 13.64 23.29 17.59
CA THR A 111 13.93 22.63 18.89
C THR A 111 12.74 22.57 19.84
N GLY A 112 11.90 23.62 19.88
CA GLY A 112 10.83 23.74 20.88
C GLY A 112 9.67 22.77 20.66
N ARG A 113 8.95 22.92 19.54
CA ARG A 113 7.78 22.07 19.26
C ARG A 113 8.18 20.62 19.02
N PHE A 114 9.32 20.35 18.39
CA PHE A 114 9.78 18.98 18.17
C PHE A 114 9.96 18.23 19.48
N ALA A 115 10.63 18.83 20.47
CA ALA A 115 10.77 18.22 21.80
C ALA A 115 9.42 17.98 22.51
N GLU A 116 8.45 18.89 22.35
CA GLU A 116 7.08 18.69 22.87
C GLU A 116 6.38 17.50 22.19
N LEU A 117 6.66 17.24 20.91
CA LEU A 117 6.10 16.10 20.18
C LEU A 117 6.81 14.79 20.53
N LEU A 118 8.13 14.80 20.76
CA LEU A 118 8.84 13.63 21.26
C LEU A 118 8.31 13.22 22.65
N ASP A 119 8.15 14.17 23.58
CA ASP A 119 7.53 13.89 24.90
C ASP A 119 6.11 13.33 24.76
N LEU A 120 5.36 13.78 23.74
CA LEU A 120 4.03 13.22 23.48
C LEU A 120 4.12 11.74 23.10
N LEU A 121 5.02 11.35 22.21
CA LEU A 121 5.22 9.95 21.80
C LEU A 121 5.72 9.10 22.97
N ASP A 122 6.77 9.56 23.67
CA ASP A 122 7.39 8.84 24.81
C ASP A 122 6.39 8.47 25.92
N ASN A 123 5.32 9.26 26.08
CA ASN A 123 4.37 9.12 27.18
C ASN A 123 3.00 8.58 26.75
N THR A 124 2.80 8.22 25.47
CA THR A 124 1.51 7.78 24.96
C THR A 124 1.65 6.55 24.06
N GLU A 125 0.55 6.13 23.43
CA GLU A 125 0.52 5.01 22.48
C GLU A 125 1.06 5.38 21.09
N LEU A 126 1.37 6.67 20.86
CA LEU A 126 1.93 7.14 19.61
C LEU A 126 3.38 6.68 19.48
N ASN A 127 3.75 6.19 18.29
CA ASN A 127 5.09 5.66 18.00
C ASN A 127 5.64 6.15 16.66
N THR A 128 4.89 6.98 15.92
CA THR A 128 5.21 7.32 14.54
C THR A 128 5.19 8.83 14.31
N MET A 129 6.15 9.32 13.52
CA MET A 129 6.11 10.68 12.96
C MET A 129 6.13 10.63 11.44
N VAL A 130 5.12 11.26 10.84
CA VAL A 130 5.07 11.52 9.39
C VAL A 130 5.69 12.88 9.14
N ILE A 131 6.89 12.89 8.56
CA ILE A 131 7.70 14.09 8.39
C ILE A 131 7.71 14.47 6.91
N ASP A 132 7.43 15.73 6.61
CA ASP A 132 7.61 16.24 5.25
C ASP A 132 9.07 16.09 4.81
N VAL A 133 9.30 15.34 3.75
CA VAL A 133 10.55 15.35 2.97
C VAL A 133 10.43 16.35 1.83
N LYS A 134 9.30 16.29 1.10
CA LYS A 134 8.89 17.31 0.13
C LYS A 134 7.47 17.79 0.46
N ASN A 135 7.32 19.08 0.68
CA ASN A 135 6.05 19.69 1.08
C ASN A 135 5.15 20.05 -0.12
N ASP A 136 3.96 20.57 0.17
CA ASP A 136 2.94 20.96 -0.82
C ASP A 136 3.22 22.28 -1.56
N HIS A 137 4.39 22.87 -1.29
CA HIS A 137 4.99 23.94 -2.09
C HIS A 137 6.05 23.43 -3.08
N GLY A 138 6.30 22.12 -3.15
CA GLY A 138 7.30 21.53 -4.03
C GLY A 138 8.74 21.75 -3.55
N LEU A 139 8.93 21.98 -2.26
CA LEU A 139 10.23 22.27 -1.67
C LEU A 139 10.66 21.17 -0.70
N MET A 140 11.95 20.85 -0.75
CA MET A 140 12.60 19.91 0.16
C MET A 140 12.72 20.52 1.56
N THR A 141 12.67 19.68 2.58
CA THR A 141 12.80 20.10 3.98
C THR A 141 14.22 19.99 4.53
N TYR A 142 15.10 19.21 3.89
CA TYR A 142 16.53 19.11 4.16
C TYR A 142 17.37 19.32 2.88
N ASN A 143 18.68 19.50 3.06
CA ASN A 143 19.60 19.67 1.93
C ASN A 143 19.79 18.35 1.18
N SER A 144 19.15 18.23 0.02
CA SER A 144 19.31 17.08 -0.87
C SER A 144 20.64 17.08 -1.62
N GLU A 145 21.19 15.89 -1.86
CA GLU A 145 22.36 15.65 -2.69
C GLU A 145 22.03 15.39 -4.17
N ILE A 146 20.76 15.12 -4.48
CA ILE A 146 20.24 14.85 -5.83
C ILE A 146 20.48 16.06 -6.76
N GLU A 147 21.06 15.81 -7.93
CA GLU A 147 21.44 16.85 -8.88
C GLU A 147 20.23 17.64 -9.39
N ILE A 148 19.17 16.98 -9.89
CA ILE A 148 17.98 17.68 -10.39
C ILE A 148 17.31 18.55 -9.31
N VAL A 149 17.32 18.11 -8.04
CA VAL A 149 16.75 18.88 -6.92
C VAL A 149 17.51 20.18 -6.69
N LYS A 150 18.84 20.13 -6.80
CA LYS A 150 19.72 21.31 -6.72
C LYS A 150 19.53 22.22 -7.94
N GLU A 151 19.45 21.66 -9.15
CA GLU A 151 19.27 22.40 -10.40
C GLU A 151 17.99 23.25 -10.41
N VAL A 152 16.86 22.66 -9.99
CA VAL A 152 15.59 23.39 -9.90
C VAL A 152 15.51 24.27 -8.64
N GLY A 153 16.46 24.13 -7.71
CA GLY A 153 16.52 24.89 -6.46
C GLY A 153 15.38 24.59 -5.50
N ALA A 154 14.91 23.32 -5.47
CA ALA A 154 13.84 22.88 -4.58
C ALA A 154 14.31 22.75 -3.11
N ASN A 155 15.61 22.63 -2.86
CA ASN A 155 16.23 22.60 -1.53
C ASN A 155 16.76 23.98 -1.06
N ARG A 156 16.29 25.09 -1.63
CA ARG A 156 16.81 26.45 -1.31
C ARG A 156 16.53 26.93 0.11
N ALA A 157 15.52 26.36 0.78
CA ALA A 157 15.02 26.83 2.07
C ALA A 157 14.66 25.64 2.97
N THR A 158 15.70 24.99 3.50
CA THR A 158 15.62 23.74 4.24
C THR A 158 15.55 23.99 5.74
N PRO A 159 14.39 23.80 6.39
CA PRO A 159 14.27 23.94 7.84
C PRO A 159 15.09 22.90 8.62
N ILE A 160 15.19 21.66 8.13
CA ILE A 160 15.99 20.60 8.74
C ILE A 160 17.44 20.79 8.26
N ARG A 161 18.31 21.23 9.19
CA ARG A 161 19.72 21.56 8.86
C ARG A 161 20.64 20.36 8.87
N ASP A 162 20.33 19.39 9.71
CA ASP A 162 21.08 18.16 9.89
C ASP A 162 20.07 17.01 9.92
N ILE A 163 19.90 16.36 8.77
CA ILE A 163 18.97 15.23 8.63
C ILE A 163 19.48 14.02 9.41
N SER A 164 20.79 13.79 9.47
CA SER A 164 21.38 12.69 10.23
C SER A 164 21.10 12.83 11.73
N ALA A 165 21.28 14.03 12.29
CA ALA A 165 20.96 14.28 13.70
C ALA A 165 19.46 14.14 14.01
N LEU A 166 18.57 14.54 13.08
CA LEU A 166 17.14 14.31 13.21
C LEU A 166 16.84 12.81 13.30
N MET A 167 17.41 12.02 12.37
CA MET A 167 17.18 10.57 12.33
C MET A 167 17.76 9.84 13.54
N GLU A 168 18.93 10.26 14.03
CA GLU A 168 19.49 9.78 15.30
C GLU A 168 18.54 10.06 16.47
N THR A 169 18.00 11.28 16.56
CA THR A 169 17.03 11.64 17.61
C THR A 169 15.75 10.81 17.53
N LEU A 170 15.21 10.57 16.33
CA LEU A 170 14.02 9.73 16.15
C LEU A 170 14.30 8.29 16.59
N ASN A 171 15.46 7.76 16.25
CA ASN A 171 15.89 6.42 16.66
C ASN A 171 16.09 6.31 18.18
N GLU A 172 16.68 7.32 18.83
CA GLU A 172 16.85 7.34 20.30
C GLU A 172 15.51 7.32 21.06
N HIS A 173 14.45 7.85 20.44
CA HIS A 173 13.10 7.89 20.97
C HIS A 173 12.20 6.75 20.44
N ASP A 174 12.78 5.73 19.79
CA ASP A 174 12.05 4.59 19.21
C ASP A 174 10.90 5.02 18.25
N VAL A 175 11.06 6.16 17.57
CA VAL A 175 10.05 6.71 16.65
C VAL A 175 10.18 6.07 15.28
N TYR A 176 9.09 5.52 14.76
CA TYR A 176 8.98 5.08 13.37
C TYR A 176 8.87 6.29 12.42
N PRO A 177 9.88 6.52 11.56
CA PRO A 177 9.91 7.70 10.71
C PRO A 177 9.29 7.39 9.33
N ILE A 178 8.23 8.12 8.98
CA ILE A 178 7.58 8.07 7.66
C ILE A 178 7.96 9.32 6.88
N ALA A 179 8.53 9.15 5.68
CA ALA A 179 8.84 10.23 4.76
C ALA A 179 7.60 10.58 3.92
N ARG A 180 6.99 11.73 4.20
CA ARG A 180 5.90 12.26 3.36
C ARG A 180 6.48 12.98 2.15
N VAL A 181 6.12 12.51 0.96
CA VAL A 181 6.53 13.07 -0.33
C VAL A 181 5.27 13.53 -1.08
N VAL A 182 5.03 14.83 -1.16
CA VAL A 182 3.97 15.39 -2.01
C VAL A 182 4.38 15.26 -3.48
N VAL A 183 3.66 14.44 -4.25
CA VAL A 183 4.06 14.07 -5.62
C VAL A 183 3.63 15.11 -6.65
N PHE A 184 2.33 15.19 -6.97
CA PHE A 184 1.86 15.94 -8.14
C PHE A 184 1.38 17.37 -7.83
N ARG A 185 1.08 17.70 -6.57
CA ARG A 185 0.86 19.09 -6.15
C ARG A 185 2.19 19.78 -5.86
N ASP A 186 2.93 20.04 -6.92
CA ASP A 186 4.23 20.70 -6.88
C ASP A 186 4.16 22.03 -7.62
N PRO A 187 3.93 23.16 -6.93
CA PRO A 187 3.88 24.47 -7.57
C PRO A 187 5.26 25.06 -7.90
N HIS A 188 6.36 24.46 -7.45
CA HIS A 188 7.72 24.99 -7.70
C HIS A 188 8.29 24.42 -8.99
N LEU A 189 8.14 23.12 -9.23
CA LEU A 189 8.71 22.44 -10.39
C LEU A 189 8.20 22.98 -11.74
N PRO A 190 6.89 23.26 -11.96
CA PRO A 190 6.37 23.85 -13.19
C PRO A 190 6.94 25.23 -13.54
N GLU A 191 7.44 25.98 -12.55
CA GLU A 191 8.07 27.28 -12.78
C GLU A 191 9.53 27.15 -13.23
N LYS A 192 10.13 25.97 -13.03
CA LYS A 192 11.53 25.65 -13.37
C LYS A 192 11.64 24.75 -14.58
N GLN A 193 10.71 23.82 -14.72
CA GLN A 193 10.57 22.85 -15.78
C GLN A 193 9.14 22.93 -16.35
N PRO A 194 8.81 24.00 -17.10
CA PRO A 194 7.44 24.22 -17.59
C PRO A 194 6.95 23.13 -18.54
N ASP A 195 7.85 22.40 -19.21
CA ASP A 195 7.50 21.31 -20.12
C ASP A 195 6.96 20.07 -19.36
N TRP A 196 7.32 19.92 -18.08
CA TRP A 196 6.84 18.83 -17.21
C TRP A 196 5.48 19.16 -16.55
N ALA A 197 4.88 20.30 -16.90
CA ALA A 197 3.66 20.79 -16.28
C ALA A 197 2.39 20.42 -17.05
N ILE A 198 1.25 20.44 -16.35
CA ILE A 198 -0.06 20.49 -17.00
C ILE A 198 -0.12 21.78 -17.81
N GLN A 199 -0.54 21.70 -19.07
CA GLN A 199 -0.62 22.85 -19.98
C GLN A 199 -2.05 23.34 -20.11
N LYS A 200 -2.25 24.59 -20.55
CA LYS A 200 -3.58 25.06 -20.95
C LYS A 200 -3.91 24.59 -22.36
N LYS A 201 -5.19 24.26 -22.60
CA LYS A 201 -5.70 23.88 -23.93
C LYS A 201 -5.57 24.99 -24.98
N ASP A 202 -5.59 26.25 -24.56
CA ASP A 202 -5.44 27.39 -25.46
C ASP A 202 -3.98 27.68 -25.87
N GLY A 203 -3.02 26.91 -25.35
CA GLY A 203 -1.60 27.06 -25.65
C GLY A 203 -0.93 28.25 -24.94
N SER A 204 -1.59 28.93 -24.01
CA SER A 204 -1.04 30.10 -23.30
C SER A 204 -0.03 29.74 -22.18
N GLY A 205 0.41 28.48 -22.11
CA GLY A 205 1.42 27.97 -21.17
C GLY A 205 0.83 27.12 -20.04
N VAL A 206 1.53 27.09 -18.91
CA VAL A 206 1.21 26.27 -17.74
C VAL A 206 -0.22 26.53 -17.23
N TRP A 207 -0.97 25.45 -17.01
CA TRP A 207 -2.28 25.48 -16.36
C TRP A 207 -2.13 25.78 -14.87
N ARG A 208 -3.04 26.59 -14.34
CA ARG A 208 -3.01 27.02 -12.94
C ARG A 208 -4.34 26.76 -12.26
N ASP A 209 -4.27 26.31 -11.00
CA ASP A 209 -5.44 26.16 -10.16
C ASP A 209 -6.02 27.52 -9.71
N ARG A 210 -7.06 27.49 -8.89
CA ARG A 210 -7.72 28.71 -8.40
C ARG A 210 -6.84 29.56 -7.48
N SER A 211 -5.84 28.95 -6.87
CA SER A 211 -4.85 29.62 -6.02
C SER A 211 -3.68 30.18 -6.84
N GLY A 212 -3.69 29.99 -8.17
CA GLY A 212 -2.64 30.45 -9.08
C GLY A 212 -1.44 29.50 -9.15
N TYR A 213 -1.53 28.32 -8.55
CA TYR A 213 -0.44 27.36 -8.55
C TYR A 213 -0.41 26.53 -9.84
N GLY A 214 0.78 26.42 -10.43
CA GLY A 214 1.04 25.42 -11.47
C GLY A 214 1.04 24.02 -10.88
N TRP A 215 0.75 23.03 -11.72
CA TRP A 215 0.79 21.62 -11.34
C TRP A 215 1.68 20.86 -12.33
N VAL A 216 2.46 19.92 -11.81
CA VAL A 216 3.21 18.98 -12.63
C VAL A 216 2.26 17.99 -13.31
N ASN A 217 2.67 17.44 -14.44
CA ASN A 217 1.86 16.53 -15.24
C ASN A 217 2.01 15.08 -14.73
N PRO A 218 0.95 14.42 -14.23
CA PRO A 218 1.06 13.05 -13.73
C PRO A 218 1.36 12.00 -14.80
N TYR A 219 1.32 12.34 -16.10
CA TYR A 219 1.72 11.46 -17.19
C TYR A 219 3.20 11.60 -17.59
N ASP A 220 3.95 12.52 -16.98
CA ASP A 220 5.34 12.78 -17.36
C ASP A 220 6.32 11.94 -16.52
N LYS A 221 7.10 11.09 -17.19
CA LYS A 221 8.07 10.19 -16.55
C LYS A 221 9.19 10.95 -15.83
N ASN A 222 9.55 12.17 -16.26
CA ASN A 222 10.53 12.98 -15.53
C ASN A 222 10.00 13.42 -14.17
N VAL A 223 8.69 13.68 -14.06
CA VAL A 223 8.03 13.98 -12.78
C VAL A 223 8.06 12.76 -11.87
N TRP A 224 7.88 11.56 -12.43
CA TRP A 224 7.98 10.32 -11.66
C TRP A 224 9.42 10.14 -11.15
N ASP A 225 10.41 10.21 -12.04
CA ASP A 225 11.83 10.01 -11.73
C ASP A 225 12.34 11.03 -10.70
N TYR A 226 11.87 12.29 -10.79
CA TYR A 226 12.15 13.32 -9.78
C TYR A 226 11.68 12.91 -8.38
N ASN A 227 10.45 12.40 -8.24
CA ASN A 227 9.89 12.03 -6.95
C ASN A 227 10.44 10.68 -6.45
N ILE A 228 10.76 9.75 -7.35
CA ILE A 228 11.42 8.49 -7.00
C ILE A 228 12.84 8.74 -6.49
N ALA A 229 13.60 9.63 -7.13
CA ALA A 229 14.91 10.02 -6.62
C ALA A 229 14.82 10.59 -5.19
N ILE A 230 13.84 11.46 -4.92
CA ILE A 230 13.60 11.99 -3.57
C ILE A 230 13.25 10.87 -2.57
N ALA A 231 12.39 9.93 -2.96
CA ALA A 231 12.03 8.80 -2.12
C ALA A 231 13.23 7.89 -1.81
N LYS A 232 14.09 7.60 -2.80
CA LYS A 232 15.33 6.84 -2.64
C LYS A 232 16.28 7.53 -1.67
N GLU A 233 16.48 8.84 -1.81
CA GLU A 233 17.32 9.61 -0.87
C GLU A 233 16.75 9.60 0.55
N ALA A 234 15.43 9.72 0.72
CA ALA A 234 14.80 9.61 2.03
C ALA A 234 15.04 8.23 2.67
N ALA A 235 14.92 7.15 1.89
CA ALA A 235 15.24 5.80 2.35
C ALA A 235 16.71 5.69 2.80
N LEU A 236 17.66 6.25 2.03
CA LEU A 236 19.08 6.29 2.41
C LEU A 236 19.37 7.08 3.69
N HIS A 237 18.52 8.06 4.03
CA HIS A 237 18.61 8.76 5.31
C HIS A 237 18.03 7.98 6.49
N GLY A 238 17.41 6.81 6.25
CA GLY A 238 16.89 5.92 7.28
C GLY A 238 15.39 6.06 7.54
N PHE A 239 14.64 6.75 6.67
CA PHE A 239 13.19 6.66 6.70
C PHE A 239 12.75 5.23 6.38
N ARG A 240 11.79 4.71 7.13
CA ARG A 240 11.37 3.30 7.04
C ARG A 240 10.15 3.09 6.15
N GLU A 241 9.43 4.16 5.86
CA GLU A 241 8.26 4.18 4.98
C GLU A 241 8.28 5.44 4.11
N ILE A 242 7.96 5.27 2.84
CA ILE A 242 7.68 6.38 1.92
C ILE A 242 6.17 6.50 1.77
N GLN A 243 5.62 7.62 2.23
CA GLN A 243 4.21 7.96 2.05
C GLN A 243 4.06 8.96 0.92
N PHE A 244 3.45 8.53 -0.17
CA PHE A 244 3.11 9.40 -1.30
C PHE A 244 1.81 10.15 -1.03
N ASP A 245 1.91 11.47 -0.84
CA ASP A 245 0.76 12.36 -0.74
C ASP A 245 0.54 13.12 -2.05
N TYR A 246 -0.69 13.59 -2.27
CA TYR A 246 -1.12 14.22 -3.52
C TYR A 246 -0.75 13.38 -4.75
N VAL A 247 -0.85 12.05 -4.62
CA VAL A 247 -0.79 11.09 -5.71
C VAL A 247 -2.12 11.10 -6.48
N ARG A 248 -2.41 12.25 -7.09
CA ARG A 248 -3.67 12.57 -7.78
C ARG A 248 -3.54 13.76 -8.73
N PHE A 249 -4.54 13.91 -9.57
CA PHE A 249 -4.79 15.07 -10.41
C PHE A 249 -5.42 16.24 -9.61
N PRO A 250 -5.41 17.47 -10.18
CA PRO A 250 -6.08 18.61 -9.56
C PRO A 250 -7.59 18.35 -9.36
N GLU A 251 -8.14 18.92 -8.29
CA GLU A 251 -9.58 18.88 -8.01
C GLU A 251 -10.41 19.65 -9.04
N ASN A 252 -11.73 19.48 -8.97
CA ASN A 252 -12.70 20.13 -9.85
C ASN A 252 -12.49 19.70 -11.31
N ALA A 253 -12.59 18.39 -11.54
CA ALA A 253 -12.34 17.75 -12.82
C ALA A 253 -13.04 18.45 -13.98
N ARG A 254 -14.29 18.90 -13.83
CA ARG A 254 -15.00 19.65 -14.89
C ARG A 254 -14.21 20.87 -15.38
N ARG A 255 -13.67 21.68 -14.47
CA ARG A 255 -12.84 22.84 -14.84
C ARG A 255 -11.53 22.37 -15.47
N VAL A 256 -10.89 21.37 -14.89
CA VAL A 256 -9.64 20.80 -15.41
C VAL A 256 -9.85 20.32 -16.85
N ASP A 257 -10.94 19.60 -17.14
CA ASP A 257 -11.24 19.12 -18.48
C ASP A 257 -11.55 20.25 -19.46
N GLU A 258 -12.13 21.36 -19.01
CA GLU A 258 -12.40 22.52 -19.85
C GLU A 258 -11.13 23.28 -20.24
N GLU A 259 -10.13 23.32 -19.34
CA GLU A 259 -9.00 24.24 -19.43
C GLU A 259 -7.64 23.56 -19.66
N ALA A 260 -7.44 22.33 -19.20
CA ALA A 260 -6.14 21.68 -19.12
C ALA A 260 -5.89 20.67 -20.25
N ASN A 261 -4.66 20.66 -20.74
CA ASN A 261 -4.10 19.69 -21.66
C ASN A 261 -3.00 18.91 -20.92
N PHE A 262 -2.97 17.60 -21.13
CA PHE A 262 -2.03 16.68 -20.52
C PHE A 262 -1.14 16.06 -21.61
N PRO A 263 0.01 16.69 -21.94
CA PRO A 263 0.99 16.11 -22.86
C PRO A 263 1.37 14.69 -22.42
N GLY A 264 1.54 13.77 -23.37
CA GLY A 264 1.92 12.38 -23.06
C GLY A 264 0.82 11.52 -22.42
N SER A 265 -0.41 12.02 -22.27
CA SER A 265 -1.52 11.20 -21.73
C SER A 265 -1.88 10.01 -22.63
N GLU A 266 -1.73 10.15 -23.95
CA GLU A 266 -1.99 9.09 -24.94
C GLU A 266 -3.40 8.46 -24.83
N GLY A 267 -4.35 9.18 -24.25
CA GLY A 267 -5.72 8.69 -24.02
C GLY A 267 -5.87 7.77 -22.81
N LYS A 268 -4.81 7.56 -22.01
CA LYS A 268 -4.89 6.82 -20.74
C LYS A 268 -5.74 7.57 -19.72
N GLU A 269 -6.53 6.83 -18.97
CA GLU A 269 -7.34 7.40 -17.90
C GLU A 269 -6.46 7.89 -16.74
N ARG A 270 -7.03 8.72 -15.85
CA ARG A 270 -6.27 9.34 -14.76
C ARG A 270 -5.82 8.33 -13.71
N ASP A 271 -6.68 7.38 -13.37
CA ASP A 271 -6.38 6.32 -12.43
C ASP A 271 -5.40 5.28 -13.00
N GLU A 272 -5.34 5.10 -14.32
CA GLU A 272 -4.26 4.36 -15.00
C GLU A 272 -2.90 5.04 -14.83
N ALA A 273 -2.84 6.38 -14.88
CA ALA A 273 -1.59 7.10 -14.68
C ALA A 273 -1.08 6.98 -13.23
N ILE A 274 -1.98 7.08 -12.26
CA ILE A 274 -1.65 6.92 -10.84
C ILE A 274 -1.26 5.49 -10.51
N GLU A 275 -1.99 4.50 -11.03
CA GLU A 275 -1.62 3.09 -10.94
C GLU A 275 -0.22 2.83 -11.49
N ALA A 276 0.07 3.32 -12.70
CA ALA A 276 1.37 3.16 -13.33
C ALA A 276 2.51 3.84 -12.53
N PHE A 277 2.27 5.01 -11.96
CA PHE A 277 3.24 5.67 -11.07
C PHE A 277 3.52 4.84 -9.81
N LEU A 278 2.49 4.31 -9.14
CA LEU A 278 2.65 3.52 -7.92
C LEU A 278 3.33 2.17 -8.20
N ALA A 279 2.99 1.51 -9.32
CA ALA A 279 3.68 0.31 -9.77
C ALA A 279 5.17 0.59 -10.03
N TYR A 280 5.46 1.70 -10.72
CA TYR A 280 6.83 2.15 -10.97
C TYR A 280 7.57 2.46 -9.67
N ALA A 281 6.93 3.15 -8.71
CA ALA A 281 7.52 3.45 -7.41
C ALA A 281 7.88 2.18 -6.62
N ARG A 282 7.01 1.17 -6.66
CA ARG A 282 7.24 -0.11 -5.98
C ARG A 282 8.42 -0.87 -6.56
N GLU A 283 8.56 -0.87 -7.88
CA GLU A 283 9.71 -1.48 -8.56
C GLU A 283 11.02 -0.75 -8.19
N GLU A 284 11.03 0.57 -8.29
CA GLU A 284 12.23 1.39 -8.08
C GLU A 284 12.70 1.44 -6.62
N LEU A 285 11.80 1.24 -5.66
CA LEU A 285 12.12 1.26 -4.23
C LEU A 285 12.36 -0.14 -3.65
N ALA A 286 12.21 -1.21 -4.44
CA ALA A 286 12.32 -2.59 -3.97
C ALA A 286 13.66 -2.88 -3.27
N GLU A 287 14.77 -2.36 -3.79
CA GLU A 287 16.11 -2.55 -3.20
C GLU A 287 16.38 -1.65 -1.98
N TYR A 288 15.57 -0.61 -1.78
CA TYR A 288 15.74 0.37 -0.69
C TYR A 288 15.11 -0.07 0.64
N ASN A 289 14.46 -1.24 0.65
CA ASN A 289 13.88 -1.88 1.84
C ASN A 289 12.98 -0.95 2.68
N VAL A 290 12.09 -0.21 2.01
CA VAL A 290 11.11 0.70 2.63
C VAL A 290 9.69 0.24 2.33
N HIS A 291 8.79 0.47 3.28
CA HIS A 291 7.36 0.31 3.04
C HIS A 291 6.83 1.44 2.15
N ILE A 292 5.84 1.15 1.32
CA ILE A 292 5.16 2.17 0.49
C ILE A 292 3.72 2.36 0.96
N SER A 293 3.38 3.61 1.25
CA SER A 293 2.01 4.02 1.52
C SER A 293 1.55 5.16 0.61
N ALA A 294 0.23 5.29 0.43
CA ALA A 294 -0.36 6.35 -0.38
C ALA A 294 -1.54 7.02 0.33
N ASP A 295 -1.55 8.36 0.29
CA ASP A 295 -2.68 9.14 0.81
C ASP A 295 -3.76 9.28 -0.26
N VAL A 296 -4.98 8.88 0.10
CA VAL A 296 -6.17 9.03 -0.73
C VAL A 296 -7.21 9.91 -0.06
N PHE A 297 -8.04 10.59 -0.84
CA PHE A 297 -9.17 11.32 -0.28
C PHE A 297 -10.11 10.37 0.47
N GLY A 298 -10.60 10.77 1.65
CA GLY A 298 -11.50 9.93 2.45
C GLY A 298 -12.82 9.58 1.75
N VAL A 299 -13.24 10.35 0.75
CA VAL A 299 -14.42 10.03 -0.06
C VAL A 299 -14.19 8.82 -0.99
N ILE A 300 -12.93 8.52 -1.34
CA ILE A 300 -12.56 7.42 -2.23
C ILE A 300 -12.88 6.06 -1.59
N SER A 301 -12.94 5.97 -0.27
CA SER A 301 -13.45 4.78 0.45
C SER A 301 -14.91 4.49 0.07
N THR A 302 -15.73 5.53 -0.13
CA THR A 302 -17.17 5.40 -0.44
C THR A 302 -17.46 5.41 -1.95
N SER A 303 -16.66 6.15 -2.73
CA SER A 303 -16.89 6.33 -4.16
C SER A 303 -16.17 5.28 -5.00
N TRP A 304 -16.90 4.64 -5.93
CA TRP A 304 -16.39 3.55 -6.77
C TRP A 304 -15.75 4.08 -8.05
N GLY A 305 -14.61 3.47 -8.44
CA GLY A 305 -13.76 3.95 -9.54
C GLY A 305 -13.27 5.39 -9.33
N ASP A 306 -12.72 6.00 -10.39
CA ASP A 306 -12.28 7.40 -10.37
C ASP A 306 -13.45 8.38 -10.59
N SER A 307 -14.50 8.28 -9.78
CA SER A 307 -15.73 9.07 -9.98
C SER A 307 -15.52 10.59 -9.80
N ASP A 308 -14.58 10.99 -8.95
CA ASP A 308 -14.16 12.40 -8.78
C ASP A 308 -13.20 12.86 -9.88
N ARG A 309 -12.73 11.93 -10.70
CA ARG A 309 -11.79 12.14 -11.82
C ARG A 309 -10.50 12.81 -11.37
N ILE A 310 -9.98 12.36 -10.24
CA ILE A 310 -8.70 12.82 -9.69
C ILE A 310 -7.61 11.76 -9.80
N GLY A 311 -7.87 10.64 -10.47
CA GLY A 311 -6.95 9.51 -10.63
C GLY A 311 -6.87 8.61 -9.40
N GLN A 312 -7.79 8.74 -8.44
CA GLN A 312 -7.79 7.89 -7.25
C GLN A 312 -8.91 6.87 -7.35
N SER A 313 -8.52 5.62 -7.57
CA SER A 313 -9.39 4.45 -7.54
C SER A 313 -8.87 3.49 -6.49
N TRP A 314 -9.73 3.11 -5.54
CA TRP A 314 -9.32 2.26 -4.41
C TRP A 314 -8.78 0.91 -4.89
N GLU A 315 -9.47 0.28 -5.85
CA GLU A 315 -9.14 -1.03 -6.42
C GLU A 315 -7.80 -1.03 -7.16
N ARG A 316 -7.36 0.14 -7.65
CA ARG A 316 -6.08 0.29 -8.37
C ARG A 316 -4.93 0.70 -7.46
N ILE A 317 -5.20 1.45 -6.40
CA ILE A 317 -4.17 1.95 -5.47
C ILE A 317 -3.87 0.91 -4.38
N ALA A 318 -4.90 0.34 -3.75
CA ALA A 318 -4.71 -0.53 -2.59
C ALA A 318 -3.79 -1.73 -2.89
N PRO A 319 -3.88 -2.44 -4.02
CA PRO A 319 -2.98 -3.57 -4.31
C PRO A 319 -1.52 -3.20 -4.63
N LEU A 320 -1.24 -1.92 -4.90
CA LEU A 320 0.09 -1.43 -5.25
C LEU A 320 0.84 -0.82 -4.07
N THR A 321 0.18 -0.73 -2.91
CA THR A 321 0.73 -0.14 -1.69
C THR A 321 0.64 -1.15 -0.56
N GLU A 322 1.59 -1.10 0.36
CA GLU A 322 1.50 -1.91 1.58
C GLU A 322 0.49 -1.32 2.55
N ILE A 323 0.31 0.01 2.50
CA ILE A 323 -0.65 0.76 3.32
C ILE A 323 -1.40 1.79 2.47
N ILE A 324 -2.72 1.80 2.57
CA ILE A 324 -3.57 2.85 1.99
C ILE A 324 -4.09 3.76 3.10
N SER A 325 -3.88 5.07 2.95
CA SER A 325 -4.14 6.07 3.97
C SER A 325 -5.28 7.02 3.59
N PRO A 326 -6.56 6.65 3.82
CA PRO A 326 -7.67 7.54 3.53
C PRO A 326 -7.70 8.73 4.50
N MET A 327 -7.81 9.94 3.94
CA MET A 327 -7.96 11.20 4.68
C MET A 327 -9.39 11.40 5.18
N ILE A 328 -9.73 10.71 6.27
CA ILE A 328 -11.06 10.72 6.89
C ILE A 328 -11.14 11.86 7.89
N TYR A 329 -11.35 13.06 7.35
CA TYR A 329 -11.60 14.26 8.14
C TYR A 329 -13.10 14.55 8.15
N PRO A 330 -13.80 14.41 9.30
CA PRO A 330 -15.23 14.67 9.39
C PRO A 330 -15.65 16.05 8.83
N SER A 331 -14.77 17.06 8.92
CA SER A 331 -15.01 18.39 8.35
C SER A 331 -15.07 18.46 6.82
N HIS A 332 -14.58 17.43 6.13
CA HIS A 332 -14.50 17.38 4.66
C HIS A 332 -15.67 16.60 4.04
N TYR A 333 -16.53 15.99 4.86
CA TYR A 333 -17.78 15.39 4.41
C TYR A 333 -18.92 16.42 4.43
N GLY A 334 -19.65 16.51 3.32
CA GLY A 334 -20.75 17.47 3.17
C GLY A 334 -21.95 17.16 4.08
N PRO A 335 -22.84 18.15 4.35
CA PRO A 335 -24.07 17.90 5.13
C PRO A 335 -24.90 16.74 4.58
N GLY A 336 -25.33 15.83 5.45
CA GLY A 336 -26.11 14.65 5.09
C GLY A 336 -25.29 13.40 4.78
N TYR A 337 -23.95 13.51 4.65
CA TYR A 337 -23.10 12.33 4.51
C TYR A 337 -23.31 11.36 5.67
N PHE A 338 -23.41 10.07 5.34
CA PHE A 338 -23.66 8.98 6.29
C PHE A 338 -24.89 9.18 7.19
N GLY A 339 -25.84 10.04 6.78
CA GLY A 339 -27.04 10.37 7.55
C GLY A 339 -26.84 11.44 8.64
N PHE A 340 -25.64 12.02 8.76
CA PHE A 340 -25.37 13.08 9.74
C PHE A 340 -25.67 14.46 9.14
N ALA A 341 -26.45 15.28 9.86
CA ALA A 341 -26.73 16.65 9.43
C ALA A 341 -25.44 17.48 9.29
N VAL A 342 -24.49 17.27 10.20
CA VAL A 342 -23.14 17.84 10.16
C VAL A 342 -22.16 16.73 10.55
N PRO A 343 -21.47 16.09 9.59
CA PRO A 343 -20.48 15.04 9.89
C PRO A 343 -19.36 15.51 10.85
N ASP A 344 -18.88 16.75 10.71
CA ASP A 344 -17.92 17.38 11.64
C ASP A 344 -18.39 17.40 13.10
N ALA A 345 -19.72 17.40 13.34
CA ALA A 345 -20.29 17.34 14.69
C ALA A 345 -20.53 15.90 15.18
N ASN A 346 -20.18 14.88 14.38
CA ASN A 346 -20.28 13.45 14.70
C ASN A 346 -18.99 12.73 14.26
N PRO A 347 -17.83 13.07 14.85
CA PRO A 347 -16.54 12.58 14.37
C PRO A 347 -16.41 11.05 14.43
N GLY A 348 -16.72 10.41 15.56
CA GLY A 348 -16.66 8.96 15.68
C GLY A 348 -17.57 8.24 14.68
N GLY A 349 -18.84 8.66 14.58
CA GLY A 349 -19.80 8.07 13.64
C GLY A 349 -19.42 8.26 12.18
N THR A 350 -18.84 9.41 11.81
CA THR A 350 -18.34 9.66 10.45
C THR A 350 -17.17 8.75 10.12
N VAL A 351 -16.23 8.59 11.06
CA VAL A 351 -15.07 7.70 10.89
C VAL A 351 -15.49 6.25 10.79
N THR A 352 -16.37 5.75 11.66
CA THR A 352 -16.91 4.39 11.58
C THR A 352 -17.49 4.11 10.19
N ARG A 353 -18.34 5.01 9.68
CA ARG A 353 -19.01 4.80 8.38
C ARG A 353 -18.05 4.80 7.20
N ALA A 354 -17.08 5.71 7.20
CA ALA A 354 -16.07 5.75 6.15
C ALA A 354 -15.14 4.52 6.18
N LEU A 355 -14.80 4.02 7.37
CA LEU A 355 -13.97 2.82 7.52
C LEU A 355 -14.73 1.52 7.23
N GLU A 356 -16.02 1.43 7.54
CA GLU A 356 -16.89 0.33 7.09
C GLU A 356 -16.86 0.24 5.55
N ASP A 357 -16.97 1.37 4.85
CA ASP A 357 -16.85 1.42 3.39
C ASP A 357 -15.45 1.01 2.93
N ALA A 358 -14.38 1.48 3.57
CA ALA A 358 -13.01 1.08 3.24
C ALA A 358 -12.77 -0.44 3.39
N LEU A 359 -13.27 -1.05 4.46
CA LEU A 359 -13.21 -2.50 4.68
C LEU A 359 -13.95 -3.27 3.57
N LYS A 360 -15.12 -2.79 3.16
CA LYS A 360 -15.87 -3.36 2.02
C LYS A 360 -15.09 -3.29 0.71
N ARG A 361 -14.30 -2.23 0.51
CA ARG A 361 -13.48 -2.06 -0.70
C ARG A 361 -12.23 -2.92 -0.70
N ASN A 362 -11.62 -3.17 0.47
CA ASN A 362 -10.51 -4.11 0.61
C ASN A 362 -10.95 -5.56 0.49
N ALA A 363 -12.14 -5.90 0.99
CA ALA A 363 -12.67 -7.27 1.04
C ALA A 363 -12.45 -8.09 -0.25
N PRO A 364 -12.77 -7.59 -1.46
CA PRO A 364 -12.61 -8.33 -2.71
C PRO A 364 -11.22 -8.37 -3.34
N LEU A 365 -10.21 -7.72 -2.77
CA LEU A 365 -8.90 -7.58 -3.39
C LEU A 365 -7.95 -8.70 -2.94
N GLU A 366 -7.07 -9.19 -3.83
CA GLU A 366 -6.20 -10.33 -3.55
C GLU A 366 -5.15 -10.03 -2.47
N ASN A 367 -4.59 -8.82 -2.44
CA ASN A 367 -3.61 -8.36 -1.45
C ASN A 367 -3.70 -6.83 -1.31
N PRO A 368 -4.78 -6.29 -0.74
CA PRO A 368 -4.89 -4.84 -0.57
C PRO A 368 -3.97 -4.35 0.53
N GLY A 369 -3.48 -3.13 0.40
CA GLY A 369 -2.76 -2.43 1.46
C GLY A 369 -3.60 -2.32 2.74
N ILE A 370 -2.90 -2.32 3.86
CA ILE A 370 -3.46 -2.13 5.21
C ILE A 370 -4.14 -0.76 5.26
N ILE A 371 -5.36 -0.70 5.82
CA ILE A 371 -6.08 0.57 5.97
C ILE A 371 -5.50 1.30 7.19
N ARG A 372 -4.90 2.47 6.96
CA ARG A 372 -4.39 3.36 8.02
C ARG A 372 -4.95 4.77 7.83
N PRO A 373 -6.09 5.13 8.44
CA PRO A 373 -6.72 6.42 8.17
C PRO A 373 -5.91 7.58 8.75
N TRP A 374 -5.95 8.71 8.05
CA TRP A 374 -5.69 10.01 8.64
C TRP A 374 -6.96 10.54 9.34
N LEU A 375 -6.83 10.94 10.60
CA LEU A 375 -7.91 11.43 11.46
C LEU A 375 -7.72 12.92 11.80
N GLN A 376 -8.83 13.62 12.05
CA GLN A 376 -8.83 15.07 12.23
C GLN A 376 -8.51 15.48 13.68
N SER A 377 -7.54 16.38 13.87
CA SER A 377 -7.22 16.99 15.17
C SER A 377 -7.25 18.53 15.17
N PHE A 378 -8.11 19.13 14.33
CA PHE A 378 -8.29 20.59 14.26
C PHE A 378 -9.78 20.96 14.23
N THR A 379 -10.08 22.22 14.60
CA THR A 379 -11.44 22.78 14.52
C THR A 379 -11.66 23.43 13.15
N ALA A 380 -12.62 22.92 12.38
CA ALA A 380 -12.92 23.39 11.04
C ALA A 380 -13.91 24.57 11.03
N THR A 381 -13.45 25.77 11.40
CA THR A 381 -14.33 26.94 11.58
C THR A 381 -15.09 27.38 10.31
N TRP A 382 -14.69 26.89 9.14
CA TRP A 382 -15.39 27.14 7.87
C TRP A 382 -16.64 26.25 7.69
N VAL A 383 -16.77 25.16 8.45
CA VAL A 383 -17.94 24.28 8.39
C VAL A 383 -19.09 24.90 9.18
N ARG A 384 -20.25 25.02 8.54
CA ARG A 384 -21.46 25.49 9.20
C ARG A 384 -21.97 24.42 10.16
N GLY A 385 -22.05 24.75 11.45
CA GLY A 385 -22.43 23.80 12.50
C GLY A 385 -21.26 22.99 13.06
N HIS A 386 -20.02 23.39 12.76
CA HIS A 386 -18.83 22.79 13.35
C HIS A 386 -18.88 22.79 14.88
N ILE A 387 -18.16 21.84 15.46
CA ILE A 387 -17.89 21.80 16.90
C ILE A 387 -16.44 22.16 17.16
N ARG A 388 -16.13 22.54 18.40
CA ARG A 388 -14.73 22.69 18.81
C ARG A 388 -14.14 21.30 19.02
N TYR A 389 -13.04 21.03 18.35
CA TYR A 389 -12.28 19.79 18.53
C TYR A 389 -11.35 19.91 19.73
N GLY A 390 -11.43 18.95 20.64
CA GLY A 390 -10.51 18.73 21.75
C GLY A 390 -10.11 17.25 21.85
N ALA A 391 -9.60 16.85 23.02
CA ALA A 391 -9.13 15.49 23.27
C ALA A 391 -10.21 14.42 23.01
N GLU A 392 -11.43 14.67 23.47
CA GLU A 392 -12.58 13.76 23.32
C GLU A 392 -12.89 13.47 21.85
N GLN A 393 -13.02 14.50 21.01
CA GLN A 393 -13.35 14.32 19.59
C GLN A 393 -12.23 13.61 18.81
N VAL A 394 -10.96 13.77 19.22
CA VAL A 394 -9.84 13.02 18.63
C VAL A 394 -9.91 11.55 19.06
N ARG A 395 -10.11 11.29 20.36
CA ARG A 395 -10.25 9.93 20.91
C ARG A 395 -11.45 9.18 20.31
N GLU A 396 -12.59 9.84 20.13
CA GLU A 396 -13.77 9.23 19.50
C GLU A 396 -13.47 8.65 18.10
N GLN A 397 -12.58 9.30 17.33
CA GLN A 397 -12.18 8.81 16.01
C GLN A 397 -11.23 7.61 16.10
N ILE A 398 -10.26 7.65 17.02
CA ILE A 398 -9.34 6.53 17.27
C ILE A 398 -10.12 5.30 17.74
N ASP A 399 -11.03 5.50 18.69
CA ASP A 399 -11.86 4.43 19.22
C ASP A 399 -12.79 3.87 18.13
N ALA A 400 -13.34 4.71 17.25
CA ALA A 400 -14.13 4.27 16.10
C ALA A 400 -13.36 3.33 15.15
N ALA A 401 -12.08 3.62 14.89
CA ALA A 401 -11.21 2.73 14.11
C ALA A 401 -10.94 1.42 14.86
N LEU A 402 -10.66 1.51 16.17
CA LEU A 402 -10.38 0.34 17.01
C LEU A 402 -11.55 -0.65 17.11
N GLU A 403 -12.79 -0.15 17.21
CA GLU A 403 -14.00 -1.00 17.21
C GLU A 403 -14.10 -1.84 15.92
N LEU A 404 -13.63 -1.30 14.78
CA LEU A 404 -13.53 -2.01 13.49
C LEU A 404 -12.24 -2.82 13.33
N GLY A 405 -11.37 -2.80 14.34
CA GLY A 405 -10.14 -3.60 14.35
C GLY A 405 -9.05 -3.04 13.48
N ILE A 406 -9.09 -1.73 13.28
CA ILE A 406 -8.04 -0.94 12.67
C ILE A 406 -7.29 -0.27 13.83
N ASP A 407 -6.10 -0.78 14.10
CA ASP A 407 -5.23 -0.35 15.21
C ASP A 407 -4.08 0.56 14.76
N GLU A 408 -4.03 0.90 13.46
CA GLU A 408 -3.14 1.91 12.90
C GLU A 408 -3.92 3.16 12.51
N TYR A 409 -3.33 4.33 12.77
CA TYR A 409 -3.92 5.61 12.41
C TYR A 409 -2.86 6.71 12.39
N LEU A 410 -3.15 7.76 11.64
CA LEU A 410 -2.33 8.97 11.59
C LEU A 410 -3.19 10.17 12.00
N ILE A 411 -2.66 11.08 12.80
CA ILE A 411 -3.41 12.25 13.27
C ILE A 411 -2.93 13.50 12.53
N TRP A 412 -3.86 14.14 11.84
CA TRP A 412 -3.60 15.35 11.07
C TRP A 412 -3.90 16.62 11.86
N ASN A 413 -2.87 17.44 12.03
CA ASN A 413 -3.00 18.85 12.34
C ASN A 413 -1.85 19.66 11.72
N ALA A 414 -2.16 20.49 10.73
CA ALA A 414 -1.17 21.33 10.02
C ALA A 414 -0.40 22.31 10.92
N ALA A 415 -0.94 22.66 12.10
CA ALA A 415 -0.25 23.50 13.08
C ALA A 415 0.69 22.70 14.02
N ASN A 416 0.75 21.37 13.85
CA ASN A 416 1.42 20.40 14.71
C ASN A 416 1.12 20.63 16.20
N ARG A 417 -0.16 20.81 16.52
CA ARG A 417 -0.66 20.96 17.89
C ARG A 417 -1.61 19.80 18.19
N TYR A 418 -1.23 18.97 19.15
CA TYR A 418 -2.00 17.78 19.51
C TYR A 418 -2.43 17.85 20.98
N HIS A 419 -3.54 17.20 21.29
CA HIS A 419 -4.08 17.13 22.64
C HIS A 419 -3.54 15.87 23.32
N LYS A 420 -2.60 15.99 24.26
CA LYS A 420 -2.01 14.84 24.98
C LYS A 420 -3.09 13.93 25.59
N ASP A 421 -4.12 14.53 26.18
CA ASP A 421 -5.23 13.80 26.81
C ASP A 421 -6.12 13.04 25.80
N ALA A 422 -5.92 13.22 24.49
CA ALA A 422 -6.57 12.38 23.48
C ALA A 422 -5.96 10.98 23.43
N PHE A 423 -4.73 10.80 23.91
CA PHE A 423 -3.91 9.59 23.76
C PHE A 423 -3.79 8.85 25.10
N LEU A 424 -3.73 7.53 25.05
CA LEU A 424 -3.53 6.69 26.22
C LEU A 424 -2.04 6.40 26.42
N PRO A 425 -1.57 6.14 27.66
CA PRO A 425 -0.29 5.48 27.87
C PRO A 425 -0.23 4.14 27.10
N ALA A 426 0.94 3.78 26.57
CA ALA A 426 1.09 2.62 25.68
C ALA A 426 0.58 1.30 26.27
N ASP A 427 0.80 1.04 27.57
CA ASP A 427 0.32 -0.17 28.25
C ASP A 427 -1.21 -0.23 28.31
N LYS A 428 -1.87 0.92 28.47
CA LYS A 428 -3.33 1.04 28.51
C LYS A 428 -3.96 0.92 27.13
N ALA A 429 -3.32 1.48 26.12
CA ALA A 429 -3.72 1.30 24.72
C ALA A 429 -3.66 -0.18 24.32
N ALA A 430 -2.51 -0.84 24.57
CA ALA A 430 -2.34 -2.26 24.27
C ALA A 430 -3.35 -3.16 25.01
N GLN A 431 -3.63 -2.88 26.29
CA GLN A 431 -4.68 -3.59 27.05
C GLN A 431 -6.05 -3.43 26.40
N ARG A 432 -6.39 -2.22 25.94
CA ARG A 432 -7.67 -1.91 25.32
C ARG A 432 -7.81 -2.57 23.95
N GLU A 433 -6.73 -2.56 23.16
CA GLU A 433 -6.67 -3.22 21.85
C GLU A 433 -6.86 -4.72 21.97
N GLU A 434 -6.14 -5.38 22.87
CA GLU A 434 -6.29 -6.83 23.08
C GLU A 434 -7.67 -7.17 23.63
N ALA A 435 -8.24 -6.35 24.51
CA ALA A 435 -9.61 -6.53 24.99
C ALA A 435 -10.60 -6.49 23.82
N LYS A 436 -10.51 -5.50 22.93
CA LYS A 436 -11.38 -5.37 21.75
C LYS A 436 -11.21 -6.51 20.76
N LYS A 437 -9.97 -6.95 20.56
CA LYS A 437 -9.66 -8.11 19.73
C LYS A 437 -10.26 -9.39 20.31
N SER A 438 -10.14 -9.62 21.62
CA SER A 438 -10.72 -10.80 22.29
C SER A 438 -12.25 -10.74 22.26
N GLU A 439 -12.87 -9.59 22.52
CA GLU A 439 -14.32 -9.38 22.42
C GLU A 439 -14.85 -9.81 21.04
N ARG A 440 -14.22 -9.35 19.95
CA ARG A 440 -14.60 -9.75 18.58
C ARG A 440 -14.43 -11.26 18.35
N ARG A 441 -13.29 -11.81 18.75
CA ARG A 441 -13.00 -13.25 18.57
C ARG A 441 -13.99 -14.13 19.33
N GLU A 442 -14.29 -13.80 20.58
CA GLU A 442 -15.25 -14.54 21.42
C GLU A 442 -16.67 -14.46 20.88
N ALA A 443 -17.04 -13.33 20.28
CA ALA A 443 -18.31 -13.17 19.59
C ALA A 443 -18.36 -13.84 18.20
N GLY A 444 -17.22 -14.34 17.69
CA GLY A 444 -17.13 -14.85 16.31
C GLY A 444 -17.33 -13.76 15.25
N HIS A 445 -17.10 -12.50 15.62
CA HIS A 445 -17.32 -11.34 14.77
C HIS A 445 -16.12 -11.07 13.88
N ASP A 446 -16.40 -10.69 12.64
CA ASP A 446 -15.42 -10.02 11.78
C ASP A 446 -15.22 -8.53 12.15
N GLN A 447 -14.40 -7.81 11.37
CA GLN A 447 -14.16 -6.37 11.57
C GLN A 447 -15.42 -5.49 11.40
N LEU A 448 -16.49 -6.02 10.80
CA LEU A 448 -17.76 -5.34 10.63
C LEU A 448 -18.80 -5.77 11.68
N GLY A 449 -18.38 -6.56 12.67
CA GLY A 449 -19.24 -7.01 13.76
C GLY A 449 -20.21 -8.13 13.38
N ARG A 450 -19.94 -8.87 12.30
CA ARG A 450 -20.83 -9.93 11.80
C ARG A 450 -20.30 -11.30 12.16
N THR A 451 -21.19 -12.21 12.53
CA THR A 451 -20.92 -13.65 12.53
C THR A 451 -20.93 -14.21 11.10
N ALA A 452 -20.42 -15.44 10.92
CA ALA A 452 -20.46 -16.12 9.62
C ALA A 452 -21.89 -16.30 9.06
N GLU A 453 -22.87 -16.56 9.94
CA GLU A 453 -24.28 -16.69 9.53
C GLU A 453 -24.88 -15.35 9.11
N GLU A 454 -24.58 -14.26 9.83
CA GLU A 454 -25.01 -12.91 9.46
C GLU A 454 -24.40 -12.47 8.12
N ALA A 455 -23.12 -12.75 7.89
CA ALA A 455 -22.46 -12.48 6.61
C ALA A 455 -23.10 -13.24 5.44
N LEU A 456 -23.49 -14.51 5.65
CA LEU A 456 -24.25 -15.27 4.65
C LEU A 456 -25.60 -14.60 4.35
N LYS A 457 -26.34 -14.20 5.39
CA LYS A 457 -27.64 -13.53 5.23
C LYS A 457 -27.51 -12.19 4.51
N ASP A 458 -26.48 -11.41 4.83
CA ASP A 458 -26.19 -10.13 4.16
C ASP A 458 -25.87 -10.33 2.68
N TYR A 459 -25.07 -11.35 2.33
CA TYR A 459 -24.79 -11.70 0.94
C TYR A 459 -26.06 -12.13 0.20
N LEU A 460 -26.86 -13.05 0.76
CA LEU A 460 -28.09 -13.52 0.12
C LEU A 460 -29.10 -12.38 -0.05
N GLU A 461 -29.21 -11.47 0.92
CA GLU A 461 -30.06 -10.28 0.80
C GLU A 461 -29.54 -9.30 -0.25
N ALA A 462 -28.22 -9.15 -0.39
CA ALA A 462 -27.61 -8.36 -1.44
C ALA A 462 -27.92 -8.95 -2.82
N MET A 463 -27.83 -10.27 -2.99
CA MET A 463 -28.20 -10.98 -4.22
C MET A 463 -29.69 -10.83 -4.53
N ARG A 464 -30.57 -11.06 -3.54
CA ARG A 464 -32.03 -10.89 -3.67
C ARG A 464 -32.45 -9.49 -4.10
N ARG A 465 -31.76 -8.46 -3.59
CA ARG A 465 -32.04 -7.05 -3.92
C ARG A 465 -31.19 -6.49 -5.05
N THR A 466 -30.42 -7.34 -5.75
CA THR A 466 -29.48 -6.94 -6.82
C THR A 466 -28.56 -5.78 -6.42
N ARG A 467 -28.15 -5.75 -5.15
CA ARG A 467 -27.21 -4.76 -4.60
C ARG A 467 -25.79 -5.16 -4.93
N TRP A 468 -25.38 -4.97 -6.18
CA TRP A 468 -24.10 -5.45 -6.71
C TRP A 468 -22.89 -5.06 -5.85
N ARG A 469 -22.86 -3.86 -5.26
CA ARG A 469 -21.73 -3.41 -4.42
C ARG A 469 -21.56 -4.24 -3.16
N GLU A 470 -22.67 -4.52 -2.48
CA GLU A 470 -22.67 -5.35 -1.28
C GLU A 470 -22.39 -6.81 -1.67
N ALA A 471 -23.01 -7.30 -2.75
CA ALA A 471 -22.75 -8.65 -3.26
C ALA A 471 -21.27 -8.85 -3.63
N TYR A 472 -20.63 -7.87 -4.28
CA TYR A 472 -19.22 -7.91 -4.65
C TYR A 472 -18.31 -7.93 -3.42
N ALA A 473 -18.59 -7.08 -2.43
CA ALA A 473 -17.85 -7.05 -1.17
C ALA A 473 -17.93 -8.40 -0.45
N TRP A 474 -19.11 -9.04 -0.45
CA TRP A 474 -19.36 -10.27 0.31
C TRP A 474 -19.09 -11.57 -0.45
N GLN A 475 -19.04 -11.57 -1.77
CA GLN A 475 -18.81 -12.80 -2.53
C GLN A 475 -17.32 -13.09 -2.66
N SER A 476 -16.82 -14.15 -2.02
CA SER A 476 -15.48 -14.68 -2.31
C SER A 476 -15.47 -15.19 -3.75
N THR A 477 -14.75 -14.47 -4.62
CA THR A 477 -14.51 -14.83 -6.01
C THR A 477 -13.11 -15.44 -6.12
N THR A 478 -12.85 -16.25 -7.15
CA THR A 478 -11.48 -16.64 -7.51
C THR A 478 -10.72 -15.50 -8.19
N ASN A 479 -10.99 -14.23 -7.84
CA ASN A 479 -10.43 -13.01 -8.42
C ASN A 479 -10.54 -12.89 -9.96
N THR A 480 -11.56 -13.50 -10.57
CA THR A 480 -11.72 -13.49 -12.04
C THR A 480 -12.50 -12.29 -12.58
N MET A 481 -13.18 -11.53 -11.73
CA MET A 481 -14.00 -10.39 -12.14
C MET A 481 -13.67 -9.16 -11.30
N ASP A 482 -13.40 -8.04 -11.97
CA ASP A 482 -13.36 -6.74 -11.31
C ASP A 482 -14.78 -6.24 -10.95
N HIS A 483 -14.87 -5.09 -10.30
CA HIS A 483 -16.15 -4.53 -9.86
C HIS A 483 -17.08 -4.13 -11.03
N THR A 484 -16.53 -3.84 -12.22
CA THR A 484 -17.29 -3.51 -13.42
C THR A 484 -17.86 -4.79 -14.04
N GLU A 485 -17.02 -5.79 -14.26
CA GLU A 485 -17.42 -7.11 -14.75
C GLU A 485 -18.43 -7.78 -13.81
N PHE A 486 -18.24 -7.67 -12.50
CA PHE A 486 -19.17 -8.20 -11.51
C PHE A 486 -20.54 -7.51 -11.57
N ARG A 487 -20.57 -6.19 -11.80
CA ARG A 487 -21.82 -5.46 -11.99
C ARG A 487 -22.53 -5.93 -13.27
N GLU A 488 -21.81 -6.07 -14.37
CA GLU A 488 -22.37 -6.58 -15.63
C GLU A 488 -22.92 -8.01 -15.45
N TRP A 489 -22.22 -8.85 -14.70
CA TRP A 489 -22.70 -10.18 -14.31
C TRP A 489 -23.99 -10.08 -13.48
N ILE A 490 -24.06 -9.19 -12.48
CA ILE A 490 -25.29 -8.96 -11.70
C ILE A 490 -26.45 -8.51 -12.58
N ASP A 491 -26.19 -7.60 -13.51
CA ASP A 491 -27.20 -7.06 -14.43
C ASP A 491 -27.64 -8.09 -15.49
N SER A 492 -26.83 -9.13 -15.75
CA SER A 492 -27.13 -10.23 -16.68
C SER A 492 -28.02 -11.34 -16.11
N HIS A 493 -28.33 -11.29 -14.81
CA HIS A 493 -29.12 -12.34 -14.17
C HIS A 493 -30.52 -12.49 -14.79
N THR A 494 -30.86 -13.72 -15.15
CA THR A 494 -32.16 -14.15 -15.68
C THR A 494 -33.08 -14.68 -14.59
N ALA A 495 -32.53 -14.98 -13.41
CA ALA A 495 -33.25 -15.43 -12.22
C ALA A 495 -33.01 -14.48 -11.03
N SER A 496 -33.97 -14.43 -10.11
CA SER A 496 -33.85 -13.69 -8.85
C SER A 496 -34.10 -14.61 -7.65
N LEU A 497 -33.32 -14.44 -6.59
CA LEU A 497 -33.55 -15.14 -5.32
C LEU A 497 -34.79 -14.57 -4.63
N GLU A 498 -35.83 -15.38 -4.47
CA GLU A 498 -37.08 -14.98 -3.82
C GLU A 498 -37.12 -15.40 -2.34
N ASP A 499 -36.64 -16.59 -2.00
CA ASP A 499 -36.61 -17.06 -0.60
C ASP A 499 -35.46 -18.05 -0.37
N TYR A 500 -35.08 -18.24 0.90
CA TYR A 500 -34.10 -19.25 1.29
C TYR A 500 -34.32 -19.74 2.72
N GLU A 501 -33.92 -20.97 3.01
CA GLU A 501 -33.90 -21.55 4.36
C GLU A 501 -32.54 -22.20 4.62
N ILE A 502 -31.85 -21.78 5.69
CA ILE A 502 -30.61 -22.42 6.16
C ILE A 502 -31.02 -23.69 6.92
N THR A 503 -30.66 -24.85 6.39
CA THR A 503 -31.10 -26.16 6.91
C THR A 503 -30.05 -26.83 7.78
N ASN A 504 -28.76 -26.54 7.54
CA ASN A 504 -27.67 -27.10 8.32
C ASN A 504 -26.45 -26.16 8.33
N GLN A 505 -25.64 -26.29 9.37
CA GLN A 505 -24.35 -25.63 9.52
C GLN A 505 -23.33 -26.63 10.01
N SER A 506 -22.15 -26.60 9.42
CA SER A 506 -20.99 -27.34 9.90
C SER A 506 -19.74 -26.47 9.87
N SER A 507 -18.85 -26.66 10.84
CA SER A 507 -17.58 -25.94 10.90
C SER A 507 -16.46 -26.89 10.52
N ALA A 508 -15.58 -26.45 9.61
CA ALA A 508 -14.42 -27.20 9.16
C ALA A 508 -13.19 -26.27 9.17
N GLY A 509 -12.43 -26.31 10.28
CA GLY A 509 -11.33 -25.35 10.50
C GLY A 509 -11.87 -23.93 10.67
N ASP A 510 -11.24 -22.97 9.99
CA ASP A 510 -11.63 -21.54 10.03
C ASP A 510 -12.81 -21.20 9.09
N ASN A 511 -13.27 -22.19 8.30
CA ASN A 511 -14.40 -22.04 7.39
C ASN A 511 -15.69 -22.59 7.99
N VAL A 512 -16.82 -21.95 7.66
CA VAL A 512 -18.16 -22.41 8.03
C VAL A 512 -18.92 -22.80 6.77
N GLU A 513 -19.34 -24.06 6.65
CA GLU A 513 -20.20 -24.54 5.57
C GLU A 513 -21.66 -24.48 6.01
N PHE A 514 -22.49 -23.78 5.23
CA PHE A 514 -23.93 -23.75 5.38
C PHE A 514 -24.57 -24.54 4.24
N THR A 515 -25.56 -25.35 4.59
CA THR A 515 -26.47 -25.97 3.61
C THR A 515 -27.78 -25.20 3.66
N LEU A 516 -28.28 -24.80 2.49
CA LEU A 516 -29.56 -24.09 2.38
C LEU A 516 -30.42 -24.64 1.23
N SER A 517 -31.71 -24.41 1.34
CA SER A 517 -32.63 -24.43 0.19
C SER A 517 -32.85 -23.00 -0.31
N ALA A 518 -32.98 -22.82 -1.62
CA ALA A 518 -33.19 -21.52 -2.25
C ALA A 518 -34.28 -21.59 -3.32
N GLU A 519 -35.21 -20.65 -3.29
CA GLU A 519 -36.26 -20.47 -4.29
C GLU A 519 -35.85 -19.37 -5.26
N LEU A 520 -35.61 -19.76 -6.51
CA LEU A 520 -35.23 -18.87 -7.61
C LEU A 520 -36.42 -18.65 -8.53
N LYS A 521 -36.65 -17.40 -8.93
CA LYS A 521 -37.73 -17.03 -9.84
C LYS A 521 -37.19 -16.52 -11.16
N PHE A 522 -37.73 -17.07 -12.23
CA PHE A 522 -37.48 -16.69 -13.61
C PHE A 522 -38.65 -15.87 -14.17
N SER A 523 -38.49 -15.38 -15.40
CA SER A 523 -39.60 -14.80 -16.17
C SER A 523 -40.75 -15.81 -16.36
N GLU A 524 -40.41 -17.09 -16.54
CA GLU A 524 -41.35 -18.20 -16.71
C GLU A 524 -41.13 -19.25 -15.61
N GLY A 525 -41.71 -19.05 -14.43
CA GLY A 525 -41.74 -20.06 -13.36
C GLY A 525 -40.68 -19.91 -12.27
N ASN A 526 -40.64 -20.90 -11.37
CA ASN A 526 -39.74 -20.93 -10.22
C ASN A 526 -38.96 -22.26 -10.22
N LEU A 527 -37.76 -22.23 -9.66
CA LEU A 527 -36.92 -23.39 -9.42
C LEU A 527 -36.52 -23.41 -7.95
N SER A 528 -36.68 -24.57 -7.33
CA SER A 528 -36.20 -24.82 -5.97
C SER A 528 -34.87 -25.56 -6.03
N LEU A 529 -33.85 -24.99 -5.40
CA LEU A 529 -32.55 -25.64 -5.18
C LEU A 529 -32.51 -26.18 -3.77
N GLU A 530 -32.22 -27.47 -3.64
CA GLU A 530 -32.20 -28.18 -2.38
C GLU A 530 -30.78 -28.61 -2.04
N ASN A 531 -30.37 -28.42 -0.78
CA ASN A 531 -29.05 -28.78 -0.27
C ASN A 531 -27.87 -28.05 -0.93
N SER A 532 -28.05 -26.82 -1.41
CA SER A 532 -26.96 -26.00 -1.94
C SER A 532 -25.96 -25.67 -0.83
N LYS A 533 -24.65 -25.78 -1.15
CA LYS A 533 -23.58 -25.65 -0.16
C LYS A 533 -22.83 -24.34 -0.33
N PHE A 534 -22.87 -23.50 0.70
CA PHE A 534 -22.21 -22.21 0.74
C PHE A 534 -21.10 -22.27 1.77
N GLN A 535 -19.90 -21.79 1.42
CA GLN A 535 -18.80 -21.68 2.36
C GLN A 535 -18.64 -20.22 2.77
N VAL A 536 -18.47 -19.97 4.07
CA VAL A 536 -18.16 -18.65 4.61
C VAL A 536 -16.76 -18.70 5.20
N LEU A 537 -15.90 -17.78 4.76
CA LEU A 537 -14.47 -17.75 5.05
C LEU A 537 -14.02 -16.33 5.40
N GLN A 538 -12.98 -16.21 6.23
CA GLN A 538 -12.38 -14.91 6.52
C GLN A 538 -11.39 -14.52 5.42
N GLU A 539 -11.61 -13.35 4.82
CA GLU A 539 -10.73 -12.76 3.81
C GLU A 539 -10.62 -11.26 4.12
N ASN A 540 -9.39 -10.73 4.16
CA ASN A 540 -9.13 -9.31 4.43
C ASN A 540 -9.84 -8.76 5.70
N GLY A 541 -9.93 -9.58 6.75
CA GLY A 541 -10.54 -9.22 8.03
C GLY A 541 -12.07 -9.25 8.08
N VAL A 542 -12.74 -9.66 6.98
CA VAL A 542 -14.20 -9.79 6.90
C VAL A 542 -14.65 -11.20 6.51
N TRP A 543 -15.85 -11.60 6.94
CA TRP A 543 -16.49 -12.81 6.44
C TRP A 543 -16.98 -12.59 5.01
N ARG A 544 -16.59 -13.49 4.10
CA ARG A 544 -17.02 -13.55 2.70
C ARG A 544 -17.58 -14.92 2.38
N VAL A 545 -18.47 -14.97 1.40
CA VAL A 545 -19.28 -16.12 1.02
C VAL A 545 -18.79 -16.63 -0.32
N ARG A 546 -18.35 -17.88 -0.38
CA ARG A 546 -18.20 -18.64 -1.61
C ARG A 546 -19.49 -19.41 -1.87
N PRO A 547 -20.32 -18.96 -2.83
CA PRO A 547 -21.61 -19.57 -3.12
C PRO A 547 -21.43 -20.94 -3.81
N ASP A 548 -22.50 -21.73 -3.80
CA ASP A 548 -22.56 -22.95 -4.60
C ASP A 548 -22.45 -22.63 -6.10
N ASN A 549 -21.67 -23.40 -6.86
CA ASN A 549 -21.48 -23.15 -8.30
C ASN A 549 -22.78 -23.34 -9.08
N GLU A 550 -23.61 -24.32 -8.73
CA GLU A 550 -24.91 -24.54 -9.38
C GLU A 550 -25.83 -23.34 -9.17
N PHE A 551 -25.82 -22.76 -7.96
CA PHE A 551 -26.55 -21.53 -7.66
C PHE A 551 -26.11 -20.38 -8.59
N LEU A 552 -24.79 -20.13 -8.72
CA LEU A 552 -24.27 -19.04 -9.57
C LEU A 552 -24.57 -19.25 -11.06
N GLU A 553 -24.43 -20.48 -11.55
CA GLU A 553 -24.73 -20.82 -12.95
C GLU A 553 -26.21 -20.59 -13.27
N ILE A 554 -27.10 -20.98 -12.37
CA ILE A 554 -28.55 -20.91 -12.60
C ILE A 554 -29.04 -19.46 -12.66
N LEU A 555 -28.43 -18.55 -11.88
CA LEU A 555 -28.82 -17.14 -11.91
C LEU A 555 -28.62 -16.49 -13.30
N THR A 556 -27.72 -17.02 -14.13
CA THR A 556 -27.39 -16.49 -15.47
C THR A 556 -27.88 -17.37 -16.63
N LYS A 557 -28.47 -18.54 -16.35
CA LYS A 557 -29.04 -19.41 -17.37
C LYS A 557 -30.39 -18.87 -17.86
N ASP A 558 -30.52 -18.68 -19.17
CA ASP A 558 -31.83 -18.48 -19.80
C ASP A 558 -32.62 -19.79 -19.70
N ASN A 559 -33.45 -19.93 -18.67
CA ASN A 559 -34.47 -20.97 -18.63
C ASN A 559 -35.61 -20.56 -19.58
N GLY A 560 -35.33 -20.59 -20.88
CA GLY A 560 -36.38 -20.90 -21.83
C GLY A 560 -36.84 -22.30 -21.49
N ILE A 561 -37.94 -22.42 -20.74
CA ILE A 561 -38.56 -23.71 -20.44
C ILE A 561 -38.78 -24.42 -21.77
N ASN A 562 -37.97 -25.46 -22.02
CA ASN A 562 -38.34 -26.56 -22.87
C ASN A 562 -37.98 -27.82 -22.09
N ASP A 563 -39.02 -28.33 -21.41
CA ASP A 563 -39.25 -29.70 -20.92
C ASP A 563 -38.10 -30.50 -20.31
#